data_AF-A0A6J8BGF4-F1
#
_entry.id   AF-A0A6J8BGF4-F1
#
_cell.length_a   1.000
_cell.length_b   1.000
_cell.length_c   1.000
_cell.angle_alpha   90.00
_cell.angle_beta   90.00
_cell.angle_gamma   90.00
#
_symmetry.space_group_name_H-M   'P 1'
#
loop_
_entity.id
_entity.type
_entity.pdbx_description
1 polymer ?
#
loop_
_entity_poly.entity_id
_entity_poly.type
_entity_poly.pdbx_seq_one_letter_code
_entity_poly.pdbx_strand_id
1 'polypeptide(L)'
;MGILRIILVVSVVLLIRAEENSTTHIDKQKGTYIGLESKLSDSLLRRKRSYNGYCTNEDTRFTSDGGGNTVYLDRQHPDCHGNGMRKFRLQRNGRGNEVKYEFSCCSLPSGFSSRTTTRSTSYDEDGGGNVIFLDRHHVSCPGNSFLQSFHLNRNSAHNRYRYTYSCHNPYSSSGTSCYRDSTNGNSLGYWRDWRRGRLIYLDRHLVDCPIGYFLNEFQLVHPAHRTINYRYRCCTYN
;
A
#
# COMPACT_ATOMS: atom_id res chain seq x y z
N MET A 1 69.72 -18.16 -40.13
CA MET A 1 70.85 -17.19 -40.20
C MET A 1 70.30 -15.85 -40.69
N GLY A 2 70.91 -14.72 -40.32
CA GLY A 2 70.29 -13.38 -40.43
C GLY A 2 69.34 -13.14 -39.26
N ILE A 3 69.59 -12.30 -38.25
CA ILE A 3 70.30 -11.00 -38.13
C ILE A 3 69.50 -9.80 -38.66
N LEU A 4 68.63 -9.31 -37.78
CA LEU A 4 68.63 -7.93 -37.24
C LEU A 4 68.88 -6.76 -38.22
N ARG A 5 67.87 -5.89 -38.40
CA ARG A 5 68.07 -4.45 -38.63
C ARG A 5 66.97 -3.59 -37.97
N ILE A 6 67.41 -2.63 -37.13
CA ILE A 6 66.89 -1.24 -37.01
C ILE A 6 65.41 -1.13 -36.50
N ILE A 7 65.08 -0.81 -35.24
CA ILE A 7 65.41 0.36 -34.36
C ILE A 7 64.79 1.65 -34.97
N LEU A 8 63.90 2.44 -34.34
CA LEU A 8 64.17 3.29 -33.16
C LEU A 8 62.86 3.89 -32.55
N VAL A 9 62.59 3.64 -31.25
CA VAL A 9 61.85 4.43 -30.20
C VAL A 9 60.45 5.03 -30.55
N VAL A 10 59.37 4.79 -29.77
CA VAL A 10 58.83 5.50 -28.56
C VAL A 10 57.61 4.64 -28.08
N SER A 11 57.20 4.38 -26.83
CA SER A 11 57.58 4.65 -25.42
C SER A 11 57.20 3.38 -24.57
N VAL A 12 57.63 3.06 -23.33
CA VAL A 12 57.91 3.76 -22.04
C VAL A 12 56.62 4.04 -21.20
N VAL A 13 56.39 3.47 -20.00
CA VAL A 13 57.08 2.36 -19.27
C VAL A 13 56.18 1.70 -18.19
N LEU A 14 56.69 0.62 -17.57
CA LEU A 14 56.23 -0.16 -16.39
C LEU A 14 55.58 0.65 -15.24
N LEU A 15 54.52 0.17 -14.58
CA LEU A 15 54.44 -0.82 -13.47
C LEU A 15 55.24 -0.48 -12.19
N ILE A 16 54.55 -0.45 -11.04
CA ILE A 16 54.83 -1.23 -9.79
C ILE A 16 53.71 -0.99 -8.74
N ARG A 17 53.52 -1.91 -7.78
CA ARG A 17 52.56 -1.81 -6.66
C ARG A 17 53.13 -1.01 -5.48
N ALA A 18 52.26 -0.40 -4.68
CA ALA A 18 52.51 -0.09 -3.28
C ALA A 18 51.19 -0.18 -2.48
N GLU A 19 51.27 -0.59 -1.21
CA GLU A 19 50.15 -0.72 -0.28
C GLU A 19 50.71 -0.43 1.13
N GLU A 20 50.47 0.76 1.68
CA GLU A 20 50.36 0.97 3.14
C GLU A 20 49.93 2.40 3.54
N ASN A 21 49.15 2.44 4.63
CA ASN A 21 49.02 3.46 5.68
C ASN A 21 48.87 4.99 5.41
N SER A 22 47.68 5.48 5.80
CA SER A 22 47.41 6.72 6.56
C SER A 22 48.35 7.93 6.48
N THR A 23 47.85 9.03 5.91
CA THR A 23 48.02 10.37 6.51
C THR A 23 46.77 11.23 6.29
N THR A 24 46.44 12.09 7.26
CA THR A 24 45.21 12.87 7.24
C THR A 24 45.34 14.14 6.40
N HIS A 25 44.51 14.30 5.37
CA HIS A 25 44.17 15.61 4.83
C HIS A 25 42.65 15.82 4.88
N ILE A 26 42.24 16.87 5.58
CA ILE A 26 40.84 17.26 5.74
C ILE A 26 40.47 18.19 4.59
N ASP A 27 39.75 17.68 3.59
CA ASP A 27 39.06 18.54 2.64
C ASP A 27 37.68 18.95 3.20
N LYS A 28 37.58 20.22 3.59
CA LYS A 28 36.31 20.88 3.95
C LYS A 28 35.77 21.63 2.73
N GLN A 29 34.94 20.97 1.91
CA GLN A 29 33.56 21.42 1.60
C GLN A 29 32.86 20.61 0.49
N LYS A 30 31.86 19.81 0.88
CA LYS A 30 30.60 19.65 0.14
C LYS A 30 29.52 19.13 1.09
N GLY A 31 28.38 19.83 1.14
CA GLY A 31 27.45 19.77 2.26
C GLY A 31 26.30 18.77 2.15
N THR A 32 25.90 18.25 3.31
CA THR A 32 24.49 18.21 3.74
C THR A 32 23.52 17.32 2.95
N TYR A 33 23.85 16.04 2.77
CA TYR A 33 22.86 14.97 2.53
C TYR A 33 22.90 13.89 3.64
N ILE A 34 22.97 14.32 4.90
CA ILE A 34 23.00 13.44 6.08
C ILE A 34 22.01 13.93 7.15
N GLY A 35 20.90 13.22 7.36
CA GLY A 35 20.00 13.48 8.49
C GLY A 35 18.51 13.20 8.31
N LEU A 36 18.01 12.97 7.10
CA LEU A 36 16.59 12.63 6.85
C LEU A 36 16.38 11.11 6.71
N GLU A 37 17.06 10.46 5.76
CA GLU A 37 16.94 9.00 5.56
C GLU A 37 17.37 8.20 6.78
N SER A 38 18.43 8.63 7.48
CA SER A 38 18.90 7.99 8.71
C SER A 38 17.88 8.06 9.86
N LYS A 39 17.18 9.19 10.02
CA LYS A 39 16.12 9.33 11.02
C LYS A 39 14.86 8.55 10.65
N LEU A 40 14.51 8.51 9.36
CA LEU A 40 13.39 7.70 8.88
C LEU A 40 13.66 6.21 9.12
N SER A 41 14.86 5.73 8.73
CA SER A 41 15.34 4.37 8.95
C SER A 41 15.38 3.98 10.43
N ASP A 42 15.99 4.79 11.30
CA ASP A 42 16.04 4.49 12.74
C ASP A 42 14.63 4.53 13.38
N SER A 43 13.73 5.40 12.92
CA SER A 43 12.33 5.40 13.39
C SER A 43 11.57 4.12 13.00
N LEU A 44 11.86 3.56 11.83
CA LEU A 44 11.27 2.29 11.34
C LEU A 44 11.91 1.08 12.03
N LEU A 45 13.22 1.11 12.29
CA LEU A 45 13.94 0.08 13.05
C LEU A 45 13.50 0.04 14.53
N ARG A 46 13.33 1.20 15.19
CA ARG A 46 12.75 1.29 16.53
C ARG A 46 11.31 0.76 16.58
N ARG A 47 10.49 1.03 15.55
CA ARG A 47 9.11 0.52 15.52
C ARG A 47 9.05 -0.99 15.24
N LYS A 48 9.94 -1.53 14.39
CA LYS A 48 10.16 -2.98 14.26
C LYS A 48 10.58 -3.67 15.57
N ARG A 49 11.25 -2.97 16.49
CA ARG A 49 11.56 -3.47 17.84
C ARG A 49 10.38 -3.38 18.82
N SER A 50 9.36 -2.58 18.53
CA SER A 50 8.19 -2.37 19.39
C SER A 50 7.03 -3.32 19.09
N TYR A 51 6.94 -3.82 17.86
CA TYR A 51 5.90 -4.75 17.42
C TYR A 51 6.49 -6.15 17.21
N ASN A 52 6.32 -7.03 18.22
CA ASN A 52 6.76 -8.42 18.20
C ASN A 52 5.73 -9.38 17.57
N GLY A 53 4.86 -8.88 16.70
CA GLY A 53 3.85 -9.67 16.00
C GLY A 53 4.30 -10.13 14.62
N TYR A 54 3.67 -11.17 14.09
CA TYR A 54 3.92 -11.67 12.75
C TYR A 54 2.92 -11.09 11.75
N CYS A 55 3.31 -11.02 10.48
CA CYS A 55 2.43 -10.63 9.39
C CYS A 55 2.46 -11.66 8.24
N THR A 56 1.29 -12.02 7.75
CA THR A 56 1.08 -12.79 6.52
C THR A 56 0.85 -11.84 5.33
N ASN A 57 1.01 -12.37 4.11
CA ASN A 57 0.38 -11.81 2.93
C ASN A 57 -0.64 -12.84 2.45
N GLU A 58 -1.83 -12.39 2.12
CA GLU A 58 -2.98 -13.23 1.77
C GLU A 58 -3.68 -12.63 0.55
N ASP A 59 -4.41 -13.47 -0.18
CA ASP A 59 -5.17 -13.00 -1.33
C ASP A 59 -6.50 -13.74 -1.51
N THR A 60 -7.49 -13.00 -1.96
CA THR A 60 -8.74 -13.58 -2.44
C THR A 60 -8.50 -14.30 -3.76
N ARG A 61 -9.30 -15.32 -4.11
CA ARG A 61 -9.23 -15.91 -5.46
C ARG A 61 -9.45 -14.87 -6.56
N PHE A 62 -8.80 -15.08 -7.71
CA PHE A 62 -9.15 -14.35 -8.94
C PHE A 62 -10.62 -14.61 -9.31
N THR A 63 -11.33 -13.55 -9.70
CA THR A 63 -12.66 -13.62 -10.31
C THR A 63 -12.76 -12.59 -11.44
N SER A 64 -13.61 -12.85 -12.44
CA SER A 64 -13.87 -11.90 -13.54
C SER A 64 -14.06 -10.45 -13.06
N ASP A 65 -13.46 -9.50 -13.78
CA ASP A 65 -13.52 -8.07 -13.47
C ASP A 65 -14.76 -7.34 -14.02
N GLY A 66 -15.69 -8.09 -14.62
CA GLY A 66 -16.93 -7.55 -15.20
C GLY A 66 -16.72 -6.60 -16.38
N GLY A 67 -15.57 -6.70 -17.07
CA GLY A 67 -15.16 -5.71 -18.08
C GLY A 67 -14.72 -4.38 -17.46
N GLY A 68 -14.52 -4.35 -16.13
CA GLY A 68 -14.21 -3.15 -15.36
C GLY A 68 -15.40 -2.50 -14.66
N ASN A 69 -16.46 -3.25 -14.36
CA ASN A 69 -17.64 -2.76 -13.61
C ASN A 69 -17.45 -2.95 -12.10
N THR A 70 -17.59 -1.89 -11.28
CA THR A 70 -17.34 -1.97 -9.83
C THR A 70 -18.24 -2.90 -9.04
N VAL A 71 -19.42 -3.28 -9.55
CA VAL A 71 -20.28 -4.21 -8.82
C VAL A 71 -19.62 -5.59 -8.64
N TYR A 72 -18.66 -5.95 -9.49
CA TYR A 72 -17.91 -7.22 -9.42
C TYR A 72 -16.92 -7.30 -8.24
N LEU A 73 -16.76 -6.22 -7.46
CA LEU A 73 -16.17 -6.30 -6.12
C LEU A 73 -17.06 -7.10 -5.14
N ASP A 74 -18.31 -7.43 -5.51
CA ASP A 74 -19.20 -8.30 -4.72
C ASP A 74 -18.68 -9.73 -4.53
N ARG A 75 -17.76 -10.19 -5.38
CA ARG A 75 -17.08 -11.50 -5.25
C ARG A 75 -15.84 -11.46 -4.36
N GLN A 76 -15.46 -10.29 -3.88
CA GLN A 76 -14.14 -10.02 -3.31
C GLN A 76 -14.28 -9.69 -1.81
N HIS A 77 -13.76 -10.57 -0.96
CA HIS A 77 -13.92 -10.51 0.50
C HIS A 77 -12.55 -10.63 1.20
N PRO A 78 -11.74 -9.55 1.25
CA PRO A 78 -10.55 -9.49 2.09
C PRO A 78 -10.91 -9.60 3.57
N ASP A 79 -10.38 -10.62 4.24
CA ASP A 79 -10.71 -11.03 5.60
C ASP A 79 -9.46 -11.57 6.29
N CYS A 80 -9.02 -10.91 7.36
CA CYS A 80 -7.84 -11.29 8.14
C CYS A 80 -8.15 -12.23 9.32
N HIS A 81 -9.38 -12.75 9.40
CA HIS A 81 -9.89 -13.59 10.49
C HIS A 81 -9.62 -12.99 11.89
N GLY A 82 -8.69 -13.55 12.67
CA GLY A 82 -8.33 -13.03 14.01
C GLY A 82 -7.29 -11.91 14.02
N ASN A 83 -6.82 -11.47 12.85
CA ASN A 83 -5.71 -10.53 12.68
C ASN A 83 -6.18 -9.15 12.19
N GLY A 84 -5.40 -8.11 12.45
CA GLY A 84 -5.65 -6.77 11.92
C GLY A 84 -5.10 -6.61 10.51
N MET A 85 -5.86 -5.98 9.61
CA MET A 85 -5.43 -5.68 8.25
C MET A 85 -4.51 -4.45 8.24
N ARG A 86 -3.36 -4.57 7.55
CA ARG A 86 -2.33 -3.53 7.45
C ARG A 86 -2.22 -2.93 6.05
N LYS A 87 -2.50 -3.73 5.02
CA LYS A 87 -2.23 -3.41 3.61
C LYS A 87 -3.31 -4.00 2.73
N PHE A 88 -3.68 -3.32 1.64
CA PHE A 88 -4.36 -3.94 0.51
C PHE A 88 -4.00 -3.27 -0.82
N ARG A 89 -4.11 -4.04 -1.91
CA ARG A 89 -4.19 -3.55 -3.30
C ARG A 89 -5.15 -4.42 -4.10
N LEU A 90 -5.79 -3.86 -5.12
CA LEU A 90 -6.42 -4.67 -6.16
C LEU A 90 -5.32 -5.10 -7.15
N GLN A 91 -5.33 -6.36 -7.58
CA GLN A 91 -4.38 -6.93 -8.53
C GLN A 91 -5.14 -7.57 -9.69
N ARG A 92 -4.75 -7.25 -10.93
CA ARG A 92 -5.31 -7.87 -12.14
C ARG A 92 -4.52 -9.12 -12.53
N ASN A 93 -5.19 -10.09 -13.15
CA ASN A 93 -4.51 -11.25 -13.74
C ASN A 93 -3.70 -10.85 -15.01
N GLY A 94 -2.79 -11.71 -15.46
CA GLY A 94 -1.94 -11.43 -16.63
C GLY A 94 -2.71 -11.29 -17.96
N ARG A 95 -3.95 -11.79 -18.04
CA ARG A 95 -4.86 -11.62 -19.19
C ARG A 95 -5.65 -10.31 -19.15
N GLY A 96 -5.67 -9.60 -18.02
CA GLY A 96 -6.42 -8.36 -17.86
C GLY A 96 -7.93 -8.52 -17.97
N ASN A 97 -8.51 -9.59 -17.43
CA ASN A 97 -9.95 -9.86 -17.39
C ASN A 97 -10.47 -10.40 -16.03
N GLU A 98 -9.57 -10.59 -15.05
CA GLU A 98 -9.91 -11.00 -13.69
C GLU A 98 -9.15 -10.14 -12.67
N VAL A 99 -9.71 -10.03 -11.47
CA VAL A 99 -9.12 -9.33 -10.32
C VAL A 99 -9.14 -10.18 -9.07
N LYS A 100 -8.19 -9.89 -8.18
CA LYS A 100 -8.18 -10.26 -6.77
C LYS A 100 -7.78 -9.06 -5.93
N TYR A 101 -8.04 -9.09 -4.63
CA TYR A 101 -7.25 -8.31 -3.67
C TYR A 101 -6.05 -9.11 -3.19
N GLU A 102 -4.92 -8.43 -3.06
CA GLU A 102 -3.79 -8.88 -2.25
C GLU A 102 -3.71 -7.98 -1.01
N PHE A 103 -3.65 -8.59 0.16
CA PHE A 103 -3.68 -7.90 1.44
C PHE A 103 -2.65 -8.48 2.42
N SER A 104 -2.39 -7.77 3.51
CA SER A 104 -1.48 -8.24 4.57
C SER A 104 -2.17 -8.12 5.91
N CYS A 105 -2.21 -9.24 6.61
CA CYS A 105 -2.79 -9.41 7.92
C CYS A 105 -1.66 -9.53 8.94
N CYS A 106 -1.83 -8.94 10.12
CA CYS A 106 -0.81 -8.89 11.15
C CYS A 106 -1.43 -9.23 12.51
N SER A 107 -0.72 -10.02 13.33
CA SER A 107 -1.23 -10.45 14.63
C SER A 107 -1.51 -9.26 15.53
N LEU A 108 -2.71 -9.19 16.12
CA LEU A 108 -3.10 -8.05 16.96
C LEU A 108 -2.18 -7.89 18.18
N PRO A 109 -1.89 -6.65 18.62
CA PRO A 109 -1.25 -6.42 19.91
C PRO A 109 -2.19 -6.83 21.05
N SER A 110 -1.64 -7.22 22.19
CA SER A 110 -2.39 -7.77 23.35
C SER A 110 -3.47 -6.84 23.93
N GLY A 111 -3.43 -5.55 23.61
CA GLY A 111 -4.48 -4.57 23.94
C GLY A 111 -5.78 -4.70 23.14
N PHE A 112 -5.93 -5.68 22.24
CA PHE A 112 -7.09 -5.82 21.36
C PHE A 112 -7.91 -7.09 21.58
N SER A 113 -9.23 -6.96 21.42
CA SER A 113 -10.15 -8.09 21.46
C SER A 113 -10.17 -8.87 20.16
N SER A 114 -10.17 -10.20 20.27
CA SER A 114 -10.51 -11.11 19.18
C SER A 114 -11.97 -10.96 18.72
N ARG A 115 -12.84 -10.33 19.53
CA ARG A 115 -14.22 -10.00 19.13
C ARG A 115 -14.23 -8.80 18.18
N THR A 116 -14.75 -9.04 16.98
CA THR A 116 -15.02 -8.01 15.98
C THR A 116 -16.38 -7.35 16.19
N THR A 117 -16.52 -6.12 15.68
CA THR A 117 -17.81 -5.45 15.49
C THR A 117 -18.04 -5.24 13.99
N THR A 118 -19.08 -5.87 13.45
CA THR A 118 -19.51 -5.65 12.06
C THR A 118 -20.19 -4.29 11.94
N ARG A 119 -19.90 -3.57 10.86
CA ARG A 119 -20.45 -2.26 10.50
C ARG A 119 -20.75 -2.24 9.01
N SER A 120 -21.44 -1.20 8.55
CA SER A 120 -21.59 -0.94 7.12
C SER A 120 -21.64 0.55 6.84
N THR A 121 -21.31 0.94 5.61
CA THR A 121 -21.76 2.23 5.08
C THR A 121 -23.27 2.18 4.79
N SER A 122 -23.89 3.33 4.55
CA SER A 122 -25.17 3.38 3.84
C SER A 122 -25.08 2.67 2.48
N TYR A 123 -26.23 2.22 1.97
CA TYR A 123 -26.36 1.88 0.56
C TYR A 123 -26.40 3.16 -0.28
N ASP A 124 -25.65 3.21 -1.37
CA ASP A 124 -25.67 4.29 -2.35
C ASP A 124 -25.73 3.73 -3.78
N GLU A 125 -25.99 4.57 -4.77
CA GLU A 125 -26.13 4.19 -6.18
C GLU A 125 -24.85 3.52 -6.69
N ASP A 126 -24.96 2.41 -7.43
CA ASP A 126 -23.77 1.74 -7.97
C ASP A 126 -23.14 2.46 -9.19
N GLY A 127 -23.79 3.53 -9.67
CA GLY A 127 -23.31 4.37 -10.76
C GLY A 127 -23.24 3.66 -12.11
N GLY A 128 -24.00 2.56 -12.28
CA GLY A 128 -23.86 1.67 -13.43
C GLY A 128 -22.54 0.88 -13.43
N GLY A 129 -21.85 0.80 -12.29
CA GLY A 129 -20.54 0.18 -12.15
C GLY A 129 -19.35 1.14 -12.28
N ASN A 130 -19.56 2.45 -12.17
CA ASN A 130 -18.51 3.44 -12.29
C ASN A 130 -17.74 3.62 -10.96
N VAL A 131 -16.41 3.57 -11.03
CA VAL A 131 -15.48 3.64 -9.90
C VAL A 131 -15.57 4.92 -9.09
N ILE A 132 -16.05 6.03 -9.67
CA ILE A 132 -16.22 7.27 -8.92
C ILE A 132 -17.25 7.12 -7.80
N PHE A 133 -18.29 6.31 -7.97
CA PHE A 133 -19.36 6.13 -6.96
C PHE A 133 -18.87 5.38 -5.70
N LEU A 134 -17.67 4.77 -5.74
CA LEU A 134 -17.02 4.27 -4.52
C LEU A 134 -16.60 5.41 -3.58
N ASP A 135 -16.56 6.68 -4.04
CA ASP A 135 -16.17 7.82 -3.20
C ASP A 135 -17.18 8.16 -2.09
N ARG A 136 -18.44 7.74 -2.28
CA ARG A 136 -19.53 7.83 -1.31
C ARG A 136 -19.33 6.91 -0.10
N HIS A 137 -18.39 5.96 -0.18
CA HIS A 137 -18.21 4.91 0.81
C HIS A 137 -16.92 5.09 1.65
N HIS A 138 -17.08 5.75 2.79
CA HIS A 138 -16.05 5.81 3.84
C HIS A 138 -16.14 4.58 4.75
N VAL A 139 -15.19 3.66 4.63
CA VAL A 139 -14.99 2.56 5.59
C VAL A 139 -14.20 3.12 6.77
N SER A 140 -14.76 3.13 7.98
CA SER A 140 -14.12 3.73 9.15
C SER A 140 -14.45 2.96 10.43
N CYS A 141 -13.42 2.38 11.05
CA CYS A 141 -13.53 1.69 12.33
C CYS A 141 -13.55 2.69 13.50
N PRO A 142 -14.45 2.52 14.48
CA PRO A 142 -14.72 3.54 15.50
C PRO A 142 -13.54 3.73 16.45
N GLY A 143 -13.25 4.99 16.79
CA GLY A 143 -12.16 5.37 17.68
C GLY A 143 -10.81 4.84 17.17
N ASN A 144 -10.19 3.98 17.99
CA ASN A 144 -8.86 3.41 17.76
C ASN A 144 -8.89 1.97 17.21
N SER A 145 -10.08 1.47 16.84
CA SER A 145 -10.30 0.10 16.37
C SER A 145 -9.58 -0.22 15.05
N PHE A 146 -9.14 -1.46 14.84
CA PHE A 146 -8.42 -1.87 13.62
C PHE A 146 -9.35 -2.62 12.66
N LEU A 147 -9.22 -2.34 11.37
CA LEU A 147 -9.95 -3.01 10.29
C LEU A 147 -9.53 -4.48 10.21
N GLN A 148 -10.51 -5.36 10.09
CA GLN A 148 -10.33 -6.81 10.08
C GLN A 148 -10.73 -7.41 8.72
N SER A 149 -11.86 -6.99 8.18
CA SER A 149 -12.39 -7.40 6.86
C SER A 149 -13.17 -6.27 6.22
N PHE A 150 -13.29 -6.30 4.88
CA PHE A 150 -14.22 -5.46 4.14
C PHE A 150 -14.79 -6.20 2.92
N HIS A 151 -16.02 -5.87 2.55
CA HIS A 151 -16.73 -6.52 1.44
C HIS A 151 -17.74 -5.56 0.82
N LEU A 152 -17.73 -5.43 -0.50
CA LEU A 152 -18.80 -4.71 -1.21
C LEU A 152 -20.04 -5.61 -1.30
N ASN A 153 -21.20 -5.12 -0.85
CA ASN A 153 -22.47 -5.84 -0.94
C ASN A 153 -23.48 -5.02 -1.75
N ARG A 154 -24.23 -5.71 -2.60
CA ARG A 154 -25.30 -5.13 -3.41
C ARG A 154 -26.65 -5.27 -2.71
N ASN A 155 -27.58 -4.35 -2.97
CA ASN A 155 -28.96 -4.49 -2.55
C ASN A 155 -29.71 -5.53 -3.39
N SER A 156 -30.89 -5.96 -2.91
CA SER A 156 -31.77 -6.91 -3.61
C SER A 156 -32.28 -6.43 -4.97
N ALA A 157 -32.39 -5.11 -5.18
CA ALA A 157 -32.77 -4.52 -6.47
C ALA A 157 -31.58 -4.36 -7.44
N HIS A 158 -30.36 -4.79 -7.06
CA HIS A 158 -29.16 -4.79 -7.91
C HIS A 158 -28.88 -3.46 -8.61
N ASN A 159 -29.05 -2.34 -7.89
CA ASN A 159 -28.79 -0.98 -8.37
C ASN A 159 -28.05 -0.09 -7.34
N ARG A 160 -27.80 -0.60 -6.13
CA ARG A 160 -27.08 0.08 -5.05
C ARG A 160 -26.08 -0.86 -4.39
N TYR A 161 -24.98 -0.32 -3.89
CA TYR A 161 -24.03 -1.06 -3.07
C TYR A 161 -23.65 -0.33 -1.79
N ARG A 162 -22.98 -1.05 -0.89
CA ARG A 162 -22.35 -0.55 0.34
C ARG A 162 -21.08 -1.35 0.60
N TYR A 163 -20.20 -0.86 1.47
CA TYR A 163 -19.25 -1.75 2.13
C TYR A 163 -19.83 -2.22 3.47
N THR A 164 -19.85 -3.54 3.70
CA THR A 164 -19.88 -4.12 5.05
C THR A 164 -18.44 -4.41 5.45
N TYR A 165 -18.08 -4.16 6.70
CA TYR A 165 -16.71 -4.29 7.20
C TYR A 165 -16.72 -4.62 8.69
N SER A 166 -15.65 -5.24 9.17
CA SER A 166 -15.52 -5.63 10.58
C SER A 166 -14.31 -4.98 11.22
N CYS A 167 -14.42 -4.66 12.51
CA CYS A 167 -13.40 -3.95 13.27
C CYS A 167 -13.03 -4.71 14.56
N HIS A 168 -11.73 -4.93 14.80
CA HIS A 168 -11.23 -5.32 16.12
C HIS A 168 -11.22 -4.12 17.06
N ASN A 169 -11.83 -4.27 18.23
CA ASN A 169 -11.98 -3.19 19.21
C ASN A 169 -10.87 -3.34 20.27
N PRO A 170 -10.21 -2.26 20.71
CA PRO A 170 -9.25 -2.32 21.80
C PRO A 170 -9.97 -2.56 23.14
N TYR A 171 -9.27 -3.18 24.10
CA TYR A 171 -9.77 -3.34 25.48
C TYR A 171 -9.82 -2.02 26.25
N SER A 172 -9.06 -1.00 25.83
CA SER A 172 -9.13 0.35 26.37
C SER A 172 -8.87 1.40 25.29
N SER A 173 -9.40 2.60 25.43
CA SER A 173 -9.15 3.71 24.49
C SER A 173 -7.75 4.34 24.62
N SER A 174 -6.99 3.95 25.65
CA SER A 174 -5.64 4.44 25.95
C SER A 174 -4.60 3.83 25.00
N GLY A 175 -3.47 4.52 24.82
CA GLY A 175 -2.33 3.97 24.08
C GLY A 175 -2.60 3.71 22.60
N THR A 176 -3.00 4.74 21.84
CA THR A 176 -3.04 4.63 20.37
C THR A 176 -2.53 5.90 19.70
N SER A 177 -1.69 5.75 18.68
CA SER A 177 -1.27 6.82 17.78
C SER A 177 -1.77 6.55 16.37
N CYS A 178 -2.38 7.54 15.72
CA CYS A 178 -2.87 7.43 14.35
C CYS A 178 -2.32 8.55 13.46
N TYR A 179 -2.12 8.26 12.18
CA TYR A 179 -1.85 9.27 11.15
C TYR A 179 -2.64 8.97 9.88
N ARG A 180 -2.89 10.01 9.07
CA ARG A 180 -3.54 9.91 7.75
C ARG A 180 -2.52 9.97 6.63
N ASP A 181 -2.82 9.25 5.57
CA ASP A 181 -2.01 9.15 4.36
C ASP A 181 -2.93 9.00 3.14
N SER A 182 -2.36 9.05 1.93
CA SER A 182 -3.11 8.79 0.71
C SER A 182 -2.23 8.24 -0.40
N THR A 183 -2.78 7.34 -1.21
CA THR A 183 -2.06 6.82 -2.38
C THR A 183 -1.88 7.92 -3.42
N ASN A 184 -0.88 7.78 -4.31
CA ASN A 184 -0.74 8.70 -5.44
C ASN A 184 -2.02 8.75 -6.29
N GLY A 185 -2.36 9.95 -6.75
CA GLY A 185 -3.47 10.17 -7.69
C GLY A 185 -3.18 9.57 -9.06
N ASN A 186 -4.08 8.76 -9.58
CA ASN A 186 -4.01 8.26 -10.96
C ASN A 186 -5.12 8.87 -11.82
N SER A 187 -4.99 8.81 -13.15
CA SER A 187 -6.00 9.31 -14.08
C SER A 187 -7.05 8.24 -14.41
N LEU A 188 -8.33 8.61 -14.29
CA LEU A 188 -9.50 7.79 -14.66
C LEU A 188 -9.70 7.57 -16.18
N GLY A 189 -8.68 7.82 -16.99
CA GLY A 189 -8.78 7.78 -18.45
C GLY A 189 -9.36 9.06 -19.07
N TYR A 190 -9.23 9.13 -20.39
CA TYR A 190 -9.65 10.29 -21.19
C TYR A 190 -11.18 10.39 -21.28
N TRP A 191 -11.72 11.59 -21.52
CA TRP A 191 -13.18 11.82 -21.46
C TRP A 191 -13.96 11.27 -22.66
N ARG A 192 -13.28 10.93 -23.75
CA ARG A 192 -13.84 10.19 -24.90
C ARG A 192 -13.61 8.67 -24.81
N ASP A 193 -13.00 8.17 -23.72
CA ASP A 193 -12.68 6.76 -23.56
C ASP A 193 -13.84 5.98 -22.91
N TRP A 194 -14.34 4.94 -23.57
CA TRP A 194 -15.33 4.00 -23.02
C TRP A 194 -14.76 3.16 -21.85
N ARG A 195 -13.46 3.31 -21.53
CA ARG A 195 -12.81 2.82 -20.31
C ARG A 195 -12.83 3.82 -19.15
N ARG A 196 -13.34 5.04 -19.31
CA ARG A 196 -13.39 6.03 -18.22
C ARG A 196 -14.17 5.48 -17.03
N GLY A 197 -13.61 5.66 -15.83
CA GLY A 197 -14.28 5.30 -14.59
C GLY A 197 -14.44 3.79 -14.34
N ARG A 198 -13.67 2.92 -15.02
CA ARG A 198 -13.70 1.48 -14.76
C ARG A 198 -12.94 1.09 -13.48
N LEU A 199 -13.39 0.00 -12.85
CA LEU A 199 -12.75 -0.70 -11.72
C LEU A 199 -11.24 -0.94 -11.93
N ILE A 200 -10.79 -1.09 -13.17
CA ILE A 200 -9.37 -1.36 -13.50
C ILE A 200 -8.42 -0.30 -12.95
N TYR A 201 -8.84 0.95 -12.76
CA TYR A 201 -7.97 2.00 -12.19
C TYR A 201 -7.63 1.79 -10.71
N LEU A 202 -8.33 0.91 -10.00
CA LEU A 202 -8.00 0.56 -8.62
C LEU A 202 -6.69 -0.24 -8.51
N ASP A 203 -6.21 -0.86 -9.60
CA ASP A 203 -5.01 -1.71 -9.59
C ASP A 203 -3.68 -0.96 -9.34
N ARG A 204 -3.71 0.39 -9.38
CA ARG A 204 -2.53 1.25 -9.17
C ARG A 204 -2.43 1.79 -7.75
N HIS A 205 -3.43 1.53 -6.91
CA HIS A 205 -3.46 2.02 -5.54
C HIS A 205 -3.02 0.92 -4.57
N LEU A 206 -1.83 1.11 -4.01
CA LEU A 206 -1.35 0.34 -2.88
C LEU A 206 -1.60 1.14 -1.59
N VAL A 207 -2.53 0.66 -0.77
CA VAL A 207 -2.75 1.14 0.59
C VAL A 207 -1.87 0.28 1.52
N ASP A 208 -0.89 0.87 2.21
CA ASP A 208 0.12 0.11 2.98
C ASP A 208 0.51 0.87 4.26
N CYS A 209 0.04 0.39 5.42
CA CYS A 209 0.52 0.89 6.71
C CYS A 209 1.86 0.23 7.07
N PRO A 210 2.84 0.94 7.67
CA PRO A 210 4.09 0.35 8.15
C PRO A 210 3.87 -0.78 9.18
N ILE A 211 4.88 -1.64 9.37
CA ILE A 211 4.84 -2.69 10.39
C ILE A 211 4.60 -2.08 11.79
N GLY A 212 3.68 -2.67 12.55
CA GLY A 212 3.17 -2.17 13.82
C GLY A 212 1.92 -1.27 13.70
N TYR A 213 1.69 -0.67 12.53
CA TYR A 213 0.44 0.02 12.22
C TYR A 213 -0.58 -0.92 11.54
N PHE A 214 -1.85 -0.58 11.70
CA PHE A 214 -3.01 -1.26 11.13
C PHE A 214 -3.92 -0.22 10.47
N LEU A 215 -4.70 -0.65 9.47
CA LEU A 215 -5.72 0.21 8.87
C LEU A 215 -6.86 0.44 9.87
N ASN A 216 -7.35 1.67 9.93
CA ASN A 216 -8.54 2.04 10.71
C ASN A 216 -9.63 2.60 9.79
N GLU A 217 -9.28 3.46 8.83
CA GLU A 217 -10.23 4.01 7.86
C GLU A 217 -9.63 3.98 6.44
N PHE A 218 -10.48 3.78 5.43
CA PHE A 218 -10.16 4.03 4.03
C PHE A 218 -11.37 4.57 3.26
N GLN A 219 -11.10 5.43 2.29
CA GLN A 219 -12.11 5.98 1.39
C GLN A 219 -11.45 6.25 0.03
N LEU A 220 -12.06 5.78 -1.06
CA LEU A 220 -11.68 6.28 -2.38
C LEU A 220 -12.13 7.74 -2.49
N VAL A 221 -11.33 8.64 -3.03
CA VAL A 221 -11.74 10.04 -3.24
C VAL A 221 -11.42 10.48 -4.65
N HIS A 222 -12.24 11.40 -5.16
CA HIS A 222 -12.11 12.02 -6.47
C HIS A 222 -11.77 13.52 -6.34
N PRO A 223 -10.57 13.89 -5.84
CA PRO A 223 -10.25 15.27 -5.45
C PRO A 223 -10.18 16.27 -6.60
N ALA A 224 -10.15 15.81 -7.85
CA ALA A 224 -10.32 16.61 -9.05
C ALA A 224 -10.97 15.75 -10.15
N HIS A 225 -11.72 16.37 -11.08
CA HIS A 225 -12.60 15.73 -12.10
C HIS A 225 -12.00 14.60 -12.97
N ARG A 226 -10.70 14.31 -12.86
CA ARG A 226 -9.98 13.30 -13.65
C ARG A 226 -9.18 12.31 -12.82
N THR A 227 -9.01 12.50 -11.51
CA THR A 227 -8.10 11.69 -10.70
C THR A 227 -8.77 11.03 -9.50
N ILE A 228 -8.40 9.78 -9.21
CA ILE A 228 -8.76 9.11 -7.95
C ILE A 228 -7.51 8.74 -7.15
N ASN A 229 -7.70 8.64 -5.84
CA ASN A 229 -6.80 7.94 -4.93
C ASN A 229 -7.56 7.44 -3.70
N TYR A 230 -6.97 6.50 -2.95
CA TYR A 230 -7.45 6.21 -1.59
C TYR A 230 -6.82 7.19 -0.60
N ARG A 231 -7.65 7.80 0.25
CA ARG A 231 -7.24 8.33 1.56
C ARG A 231 -7.42 7.22 2.59
N TYR A 232 -6.51 7.12 3.54
CA TYR A 232 -6.57 6.10 4.59
C TYR A 232 -5.94 6.59 5.90
N ARG A 233 -6.28 5.92 7.00
CA ARG A 233 -5.71 6.18 8.33
C ARG A 233 -5.10 4.92 8.90
N CYS A 234 -3.83 5.04 9.28
CA CYS A 234 -3.07 4.01 9.96
C CYS A 234 -3.04 4.31 11.46
N CYS A 235 -3.31 3.31 12.31
CA CYS A 235 -3.23 3.41 13.77
C CYS A 235 -2.33 2.31 14.35
N THR A 236 -1.56 2.64 15.39
CA THR A 236 -0.74 1.71 16.18
C THR A 236 -1.18 1.75 17.63
N TYR A 237 -1.20 0.60 18.30
CA TYR A 237 -1.28 0.55 19.76
C TYR A 237 0.10 0.91 20.35
N ASN A 238 0.11 1.48 21.56
CA ASN A 238 1.30 1.90 22.31
C ASN A 238 1.25 1.32 23.73
#